data_AF-A0A0S4M821-F1
#
_entry.id   AF-A0A0S4M821-F1
#
_cell.length_a   1.000
_cell.length_b   1.000
_cell.length_c   1.000
_cell.angle_alpha   90.00
_cell.angle_beta   90.00
_cell.angle_gamma   90.00
#
_symmetry.space_group_name_H-M   'P 1'
#
loop_
_entity.id
_entity.type
_entity.pdbx_description
1 polymer ?
#
loop_
_entity_poly.entity_id
_entity_poly.type
_entity_poly.pdbx_seq_one_letter_code
_entity_poly.pdbx_strand_id
1 'polypeptide(L)'
;MINQPTLSSSYEYYDLENKEEEKKVCESNSTFDVRINTLLEIIKTKEPIREKSYGYSYDRLNRPPSPAELRRILIYKKWESEINNKSKSIINPLLNSFAKKLNEINCGSWEEKKEFLSILSGEASTYYPFEVLNNLMIKFVNEKISKKAIRLAKHEIIYLLNKCESSTDIKGTIIKKIKETILEDDNKFDLVNSIFIKIGDLHKKQCIKKNLAAHFYEKKISFATFSDLYVEHITENYEYILSKFVDIFDNLGQDEECCISFAFDTFLGEMVLSSISEELDDIIFTVENNSKMGLRELRRNNTTPRHVRDFIKQSKEQLEEKIMEYMTKNPSASVIEDNIIIVCRGSSMKKILYYSKKYLEKILEEELSSKYY
;
A
#
# COMPACT_ATOMS: atom_id res chain seq x y z
N MET A 1 -12.21 -22.72 51.01
CA MET A 1 -12.70 -22.73 49.62
C MET A 1 -12.49 -21.35 49.04
N ILE A 2 -11.59 -21.27 48.05
CA ILE A 2 -11.42 -20.26 46.99
C ILE A 2 -11.38 -18.79 47.42
N ASN A 3 -10.14 -18.33 47.66
CA ASN A 3 -9.76 -16.93 47.66
C ASN A 3 -9.69 -16.40 46.22
N GLN A 4 -10.30 -15.23 45.99
CA GLN A 4 -10.09 -14.42 44.79
C GLN A 4 -8.69 -13.80 44.80
N PRO A 5 -8.01 -13.68 43.64
CA PRO A 5 -6.94 -12.71 43.48
C PRO A 5 -7.45 -11.46 42.75
N THR A 6 -7.42 -10.35 43.46
CA THR A 6 -7.30 -9.00 42.90
C THR A 6 -6.01 -8.89 42.08
N LEU A 7 -6.14 -8.72 40.76
CA LEU A 7 -5.05 -8.32 39.88
C LEU A 7 -4.97 -6.79 39.87
N SER A 8 -4.04 -6.25 40.64
CA SER A 8 -3.50 -4.92 40.45
C SER A 8 -2.61 -4.97 39.21
N SER A 9 -3.03 -4.30 38.14
CA SER A 9 -2.23 -4.12 36.93
C SER A 9 -1.54 -2.76 36.96
N SER A 10 -0.42 -2.67 37.66
CA SER A 10 0.57 -1.63 37.39
C SER A 10 1.51 -2.17 36.31
N TYR A 11 1.21 -1.87 35.04
CA TYR A 11 2.12 -2.15 33.94
C TYR A 11 3.24 -1.10 33.98
N GLU A 12 4.42 -1.48 34.44
CA GLU A 12 5.65 -0.75 34.17
C GLU A 12 5.94 -0.87 32.67
N TYR A 13 5.72 0.23 31.96
CA TYR A 13 6.15 0.44 30.58
C TYR A 13 7.68 0.34 30.51
N TYR A 14 8.21 -0.64 29.78
CA TYR A 14 9.59 -0.58 29.31
C TYR A 14 9.67 0.35 28.10
N ASP A 15 10.12 1.58 28.33
CA ASP A 15 10.53 2.54 27.32
C ASP A 15 11.67 1.97 26.46
N LEU A 16 11.37 1.64 25.20
CA LEU A 16 12.37 1.43 24.15
C LEU A 16 12.61 2.69 23.30
N GLU A 17 12.12 3.85 23.75
CA GLU A 17 12.42 5.15 23.14
C GLU A 17 13.45 5.90 23.99
N ASN A 18 14.70 5.89 23.50
CA ASN A 18 15.73 6.92 23.68
C ASN A 18 15.58 7.86 24.89
N LYS A 19 16.19 7.50 26.02
CA LYS A 19 16.80 8.51 26.90
C LYS A 19 18.11 9.00 26.27
N GLU A 20 18.00 9.87 25.28
CA GLU A 20 19.04 10.88 25.01
C GLU A 20 18.94 11.93 26.12
N GLU A 21 19.57 11.66 27.27
CA GLU A 21 19.90 12.72 28.23
C GLU A 21 21.36 13.10 28.05
N GLU A 22 21.57 14.38 27.70
CA GLU A 22 22.83 15.09 27.70
C GLU A 22 23.61 14.86 29.00
N LYS A 23 24.62 13.98 28.97
CA LYS A 23 25.77 14.06 29.88
C LYS A 23 27.06 13.79 29.11
N LYS A 24 27.71 14.90 28.71
CA LYS A 24 29.14 14.95 28.41
C LYS A 24 29.92 14.55 29.67
N VAL A 25 30.42 13.32 29.76
CA VAL A 25 31.59 13.00 30.60
C VAL A 25 32.42 11.88 29.96
N CYS A 26 33.60 12.28 29.51
CA CYS A 26 34.88 11.56 29.37
C CYS A 26 34.96 10.28 28.50
N GLU A 27 35.76 10.43 27.45
CA GLU A 27 36.27 9.37 26.57
C GLU A 27 36.88 8.20 27.34
N SER A 28 36.32 7.01 27.15
CA SER A 28 37.08 5.78 27.23
C SER A 28 36.94 5.04 25.91
N ASN A 29 38.02 5.05 25.12
CA ASN A 29 38.18 4.26 23.90
C ASN A 29 37.81 2.80 24.16
N SER A 30 36.68 2.34 23.62
CA SER A 30 36.34 0.92 23.61
C SER A 30 36.16 0.45 22.17
N THR A 31 36.88 -0.62 21.84
CA THR A 31 36.78 -1.41 20.60
C THR A 31 35.38 -1.98 20.32
N PHE A 32 34.41 -1.73 21.22
CA PHE A 32 33.00 -2.05 21.07
C PHE A 32 32.31 -1.29 19.93
N ASP A 33 32.83 -0.12 19.54
CA ASP A 33 32.13 0.78 18.60
C ASP A 33 32.37 0.43 17.11
N VAL A 34 33.59 0.04 16.73
CA VAL A 34 33.94 -0.13 15.30
C VAL A 34 33.21 -1.31 14.64
N ARG A 35 33.08 -2.43 15.35
CA ARG A 35 32.42 -3.64 14.82
C ARG A 35 30.93 -3.41 14.61
N ILE A 36 30.24 -2.91 15.63
CA ILE A 36 28.79 -2.65 15.50
C ILE A 36 28.52 -1.59 14.42
N ASN A 37 29.33 -0.53 14.34
CA ASN A 37 29.20 0.48 13.27
C ASN A 37 29.35 -0.11 11.87
N THR A 38 30.25 -1.10 11.70
CA THR A 38 30.38 -1.80 10.42
C THR A 38 29.12 -2.59 10.06
N LEU A 39 28.46 -3.23 11.03
CA LEU A 39 27.20 -3.96 10.79
C LEU A 39 26.03 -3.03 10.49
N LEU A 40 25.97 -1.88 11.18
CA LEU A 40 24.95 -0.86 10.93
C LEU A 40 25.11 -0.23 9.53
N GLU A 41 26.34 0.01 9.07
CA GLU A 41 26.61 0.46 7.71
C GLU A 41 26.19 -0.58 6.66
N ILE A 42 26.34 -1.88 6.94
CA ILE A 42 25.79 -2.94 6.07
C ILE A 42 24.27 -2.83 5.96
N ILE A 43 23.56 -2.61 7.07
CA ILE A 43 22.09 -2.46 7.05
C ILE A 43 21.67 -1.25 6.22
N LYS A 44 22.37 -0.11 6.40
CA LYS A 44 22.11 1.15 5.69
C LYS A 44 22.37 1.02 4.19
N THR A 45 23.49 0.42 3.78
CA THR A 45 23.83 0.24 2.35
C THR A 45 22.85 -0.68 1.61
N LYS A 46 22.10 -1.51 2.33
CA LYS A 46 21.07 -2.40 1.77
C LYS A 46 19.67 -1.81 1.73
N GLU A 47 19.45 -0.64 2.32
CA GLU A 47 18.15 0.04 2.35
C GLU A 47 17.51 0.23 0.97
N PRO A 48 18.24 0.68 -0.08
CA PRO A 48 17.64 0.85 -1.41
C PRO A 48 17.17 -0.47 -2.05
N ILE A 49 17.73 -1.61 -1.65
CA ILE A 49 17.27 -2.93 -2.11
C ILE A 49 15.95 -3.28 -1.44
N ARG A 50 15.83 -3.00 -0.13
CA ARG A 50 14.60 -3.22 0.61
C ARG A 50 13.46 -2.35 0.07
N GLU A 51 13.73 -1.08 -0.21
CA GLU A 51 12.72 -0.14 -0.71
C GLU A 51 12.07 -0.57 -2.03
N LYS A 52 12.84 -1.20 -2.93
CA LYS A 52 12.31 -1.72 -4.20
C LYS A 52 11.21 -2.78 -4.03
N SER A 53 11.20 -3.49 -2.90
CA SER A 53 10.26 -4.60 -2.65
C SER A 53 8.82 -4.13 -2.35
N TYR A 54 8.63 -2.85 -1.99
CA TYR A 54 7.37 -2.31 -1.47
C TYR A 54 6.70 -1.29 -2.41
N GLY A 55 7.09 -1.26 -3.69
CA GLY A 55 6.51 -0.35 -4.68
C GLY A 55 6.84 1.14 -4.47
N TYR A 56 6.28 1.98 -5.33
CA TYR A 56 6.50 3.43 -5.32
C TYR A 56 5.56 4.13 -4.34
N SER A 57 6.08 5.13 -3.63
CA SER A 57 5.26 6.11 -2.89
C SER A 57 4.42 6.89 -3.89
N TYR A 58 3.11 6.92 -3.68
CA TYR A 58 2.21 7.77 -4.43
C TYR A 58 1.81 8.93 -3.51
N ASP A 59 2.34 10.13 -3.76
CA ASP A 59 1.83 11.40 -3.23
C ASP A 59 1.20 12.14 -4.41
N ARG A 60 -0.13 12.35 -4.41
CA ARG A 60 -0.85 12.85 -5.59
C ARG A 60 -1.82 13.99 -5.39
N LEU A 61 -2.15 14.40 -4.16
CA LEU A 61 -2.93 15.62 -3.98
C LEU A 61 -2.24 16.79 -4.72
N ASN A 62 -2.90 17.29 -5.78
CA ASN A 62 -2.58 18.47 -6.58
C ASN A 62 -1.62 18.35 -7.79
N ARG A 63 -1.28 17.15 -8.30
CA ARG A 63 -0.48 17.05 -9.54
C ARG A 63 -1.33 16.68 -10.77
N PRO A 64 -1.32 17.47 -11.87
CA PRO A 64 -2.00 17.09 -13.10
C PRO A 64 -1.40 15.79 -13.67
N PRO A 65 -2.21 14.94 -14.31
CA PRO A 65 -1.75 13.67 -14.85
C PRO A 65 -0.68 13.91 -15.92
N SER A 66 0.48 13.30 -15.76
CA SER A 66 1.52 13.27 -16.78
C SER A 66 1.05 12.45 -18.00
N PRO A 67 1.60 12.71 -19.19
CA PRO A 67 1.30 11.91 -20.38
C PRO A 67 1.60 10.41 -20.21
N ALA A 68 2.55 10.04 -19.35
CA ALA A 68 2.84 8.66 -19.02
C ALA A 68 1.74 8.02 -18.14
N GLU A 69 1.05 8.79 -17.33
CA GLU A 69 -0.04 8.34 -16.45
C GLU A 69 -1.36 8.22 -17.21
N LEU A 70 -1.57 8.96 -18.30
CA LEU A 70 -2.60 8.64 -19.29
C LEU A 70 -2.41 7.25 -19.94
N ARG A 71 -1.36 6.49 -19.63
CA ARG A 71 -1.20 5.09 -20.09
C ARG A 71 -1.69 4.06 -19.09
N ARG A 72 -1.96 4.45 -17.84
CA ARG A 72 -2.38 3.55 -16.77
C ARG A 72 -3.50 4.25 -16.02
N ILE A 73 -4.70 3.69 -16.07
CA ILE A 73 -5.72 4.04 -15.09
C ILE A 73 -5.09 3.73 -13.73
N LEU A 74 -4.84 4.79 -12.95
CA LEU A 74 -4.12 4.71 -11.70
C LEU A 74 -5.12 4.93 -10.58
N ILE A 75 -5.76 3.83 -10.17
CA ILE A 75 -6.57 3.76 -8.95
C ILE A 75 -5.63 4.10 -7.78
N TYR A 76 -5.73 5.33 -7.30
CA TYR A 76 -4.84 5.84 -6.27
C TYR A 76 -5.42 5.61 -4.88
N LYS A 77 -4.88 4.60 -4.18
CA LYS A 77 -5.18 4.28 -2.79
C LYS A 77 -4.07 4.79 -1.87
N LYS A 78 -4.15 6.05 -1.43
CA LYS A 78 -3.16 6.65 -0.52
C LYS A 78 -2.96 5.82 0.75
N TRP A 79 -4.04 5.31 1.33
CA TRP A 79 -3.96 4.44 2.51
C TRP A 79 -3.09 3.19 2.26
N GLU A 80 -3.07 2.62 1.06
CA GLU A 80 -2.27 1.46 0.72
C GLU A 80 -0.77 1.82 0.64
N SER A 81 -0.47 2.98 0.06
CA SER A 81 0.89 3.54 0.09
C SER A 81 1.37 3.82 1.51
N GLU A 82 0.47 4.28 2.38
CA GLU A 82 0.80 4.59 3.78
C GLU A 82 1.15 3.33 4.58
N ILE A 83 0.38 2.24 4.39
CA ILE A 83 0.69 0.92 4.97
C ILE A 83 2.06 0.44 4.50
N ASN A 84 2.31 0.49 3.18
CA ASN A 84 3.60 0.07 2.61
C ASN A 84 4.77 0.88 3.17
N ASN A 85 4.63 2.21 3.25
CA ASN A 85 5.69 3.10 3.71
C ASN A 85 5.99 2.91 5.20
N LYS A 86 4.96 2.82 6.04
CA LYS A 86 5.16 2.61 7.47
C LYS A 86 5.60 1.18 7.80
N SER A 87 5.21 0.17 7.03
CA SER A 87 5.70 -1.21 7.24
C SER A 87 7.20 -1.32 7.02
N LYS A 88 7.77 -0.56 6.07
CA LYS A 88 9.23 -0.50 5.84
C LYS A 88 9.99 -0.03 7.09
N SER A 89 9.44 0.94 7.82
CA SER A 89 10.13 1.56 8.96
C SER A 89 10.29 0.61 10.16
N ILE A 90 9.54 -0.49 10.19
CA ILE A 90 9.66 -1.55 11.21
C ILE A 90 10.95 -2.36 11.03
N ILE A 91 11.46 -2.49 9.80
CA ILE A 91 12.56 -3.39 9.46
C ILE A 91 13.89 -2.91 10.07
N ASN A 92 14.20 -1.60 9.93
CA ASN A 92 15.49 -1.05 10.35
C ASN A 92 15.76 -1.21 11.87
N PRO A 93 14.82 -0.87 12.78
CA PRO A 93 15.01 -1.10 14.22
C PRO A 93 15.30 -2.56 14.56
N LEU A 94 14.62 -3.50 13.92
CA LEU A 94 14.81 -4.93 14.15
C LEU A 94 16.15 -5.42 13.62
N LEU A 95 16.55 -5.02 12.41
CA LEU A 95 17.88 -5.35 11.89
C LEU A 95 19.00 -4.76 12.77
N ASN A 96 18.83 -3.53 13.27
CA ASN A 96 19.80 -2.90 14.16
C ASN A 96 19.92 -3.65 15.49
N SER A 97 18.80 -4.08 16.06
CA SER A 97 18.78 -4.91 17.28
C SER A 97 19.40 -6.28 17.04
N PHE A 98 19.08 -6.93 15.91
CA PHE A 98 19.67 -8.18 15.50
C PHE A 98 21.19 -8.09 15.30
N ALA A 99 21.70 -7.00 14.71
CA ALA A 99 23.13 -6.79 14.51
C ALA A 99 23.92 -6.83 15.83
N LYS A 100 23.34 -6.34 16.93
CA LYS A 100 23.95 -6.42 18.27
C LYS A 100 24.06 -7.88 18.72
N LYS A 101 22.98 -8.65 18.62
CA LYS A 101 22.97 -10.09 18.94
C LYS A 101 23.96 -10.89 18.08
N LEU A 102 24.00 -10.59 16.77
CA LEU A 102 24.94 -11.21 15.85
C LEU A 102 26.40 -10.86 16.18
N ASN A 103 26.67 -9.65 16.64
CA ASN A 103 28.01 -9.26 17.09
C ASN A 103 28.43 -10.05 18.34
N GLU A 104 27.51 -10.23 19.29
CA GLU A 104 27.73 -10.87 20.60
C GLU A 104 27.85 -12.40 20.54
N ILE A 105 27.24 -13.08 19.57
CA ILE A 105 27.30 -14.55 19.51
C ILE A 105 28.73 -15.06 19.30
N ASN A 106 29.13 -16.08 20.07
CA ASN A 106 30.48 -16.69 19.99
C ASN A 106 30.67 -17.67 18.82
N CYS A 107 29.84 -17.56 17.77
CA CYS A 107 29.84 -18.46 16.62
C CYS A 107 30.18 -17.71 15.32
N GLY A 108 30.88 -18.42 14.42
CA GLY A 108 31.29 -17.94 13.10
C GLY A 108 32.35 -16.84 13.12
N SER A 109 33.03 -16.66 11.98
CA SER A 109 34.01 -15.60 11.82
C SER A 109 33.35 -14.22 11.65
N TRP A 110 34.15 -13.16 11.82
CA TRP A 110 33.67 -11.80 11.56
C TRP A 110 33.19 -11.62 10.12
N GLU A 111 33.89 -12.23 9.17
CA GLU A 111 33.54 -12.26 7.74
C GLU A 111 32.21 -12.95 7.50
N GLU A 112 31.96 -14.06 8.19
CA GLU A 112 30.69 -14.78 8.11
C GLU A 112 29.53 -13.96 8.67
N LYS A 113 29.73 -13.23 9.77
CA LYS A 113 28.70 -12.34 10.32
C LYS A 113 28.35 -11.21 9.35
N LYS A 114 29.36 -10.57 8.73
CA LYS A 114 29.16 -9.54 7.70
C LYS A 114 28.42 -10.09 6.48
N GLU A 115 28.82 -11.26 5.99
CA GLU A 115 28.20 -11.94 4.84
C GLU A 115 26.74 -12.26 5.13
N PHE A 116 26.46 -12.88 6.28
CA PHE A 116 25.11 -13.21 6.71
C PHE A 116 24.22 -11.96 6.82
N LEU A 117 24.68 -10.91 7.51
CA LEU A 117 23.90 -9.69 7.68
C LEU A 117 23.67 -8.96 6.36
N SER A 118 24.64 -8.99 5.44
CA SER A 118 24.52 -8.37 4.11
C SER A 118 23.43 -9.04 3.26
N ILE A 119 23.32 -10.37 3.33
CA ILE A 119 22.26 -11.14 2.68
C ILE A 119 20.92 -10.88 3.36
N LEU A 120 20.88 -11.01 4.68
CA LEU A 120 19.67 -10.81 5.47
C LEU A 120 19.08 -9.42 5.23
N SER A 121 19.89 -8.37 5.36
CA SER A 121 19.47 -6.97 5.24
C SER A 121 19.04 -6.58 3.81
N GLY A 122 19.22 -7.45 2.81
CA GLY A 122 18.69 -7.28 1.46
C GLY A 122 17.24 -7.76 1.34
N GLU A 123 16.93 -8.43 0.23
CA GLU A 123 15.59 -8.95 -0.10
C GLU A 123 15.06 -9.98 0.92
N ALA A 124 15.95 -10.71 1.61
CA ALA A 124 15.54 -11.71 2.58
C ALA A 124 14.78 -11.10 3.77
N SER A 125 15.21 -9.93 4.24
CA SER A 125 14.55 -9.21 5.34
C SER A 125 13.23 -8.56 4.94
N THR A 126 12.98 -8.26 3.66
CA THR A 126 11.70 -7.67 3.26
C THR A 126 10.60 -8.71 3.23
N TYR A 127 10.91 -9.90 2.73
CA TYR A 127 9.93 -10.95 2.52
C TYR A 127 9.32 -11.50 3.83
N TYR A 128 10.13 -11.70 4.87
CA TYR A 128 9.67 -12.28 6.13
C TYR A 128 10.11 -11.48 7.37
N PRO A 129 9.20 -11.24 8.35
CA PRO A 129 7.75 -11.45 8.31
C PRO A 129 7.00 -10.31 7.61
N PHE A 130 7.71 -9.24 7.25
CA PHE A 130 7.12 -7.92 7.00
C PHE A 130 6.24 -7.88 5.75
N GLU A 131 6.70 -8.37 4.61
CA GLU A 131 5.88 -8.38 3.38
C GLU A 131 4.60 -9.20 3.56
N VAL A 132 4.71 -10.36 4.23
CA VAL A 132 3.55 -11.21 4.49
C VAL A 132 2.52 -10.50 5.38
N LEU A 133 2.97 -9.79 6.41
CA LEU A 133 2.10 -9.04 7.32
C LEU A 133 1.54 -7.77 6.67
N ASN A 134 2.34 -7.07 5.87
CA ASN A 134 1.94 -5.94 5.05
C ASN A 134 0.82 -6.33 4.07
N ASN A 135 1.01 -7.42 3.33
CA ASN A 135 0.01 -7.94 2.40
C ASN A 135 -1.27 -8.40 3.11
N LEU A 136 -1.13 -9.00 4.31
CA LEU A 136 -2.28 -9.35 5.14
C LEU A 136 -3.06 -8.10 5.57
N MET A 137 -2.36 -7.05 6.01
CA MET A 137 -2.98 -5.80 6.42
C MET A 137 -3.69 -5.12 5.25
N ILE A 138 -3.04 -5.01 4.09
CA ILE A 138 -3.65 -4.45 2.87
C ILE A 138 -4.91 -5.23 2.49
N LYS A 139 -4.84 -6.57 2.54
CA LYS A 139 -5.99 -7.44 2.27
C LYS A 139 -7.13 -7.19 3.26
N PHE A 140 -6.82 -7.15 4.56
CA PHE A 140 -7.81 -6.87 5.61
C PHE A 140 -8.50 -5.52 5.38
N VAL A 141 -7.72 -4.48 5.10
CA VAL A 141 -8.23 -3.13 4.83
C VAL A 141 -9.10 -3.11 3.57
N ASN A 142 -8.67 -3.74 2.47
CA ASN A 142 -9.47 -3.84 1.24
C ASN A 142 -10.79 -4.61 1.46
N GLU A 143 -10.74 -5.77 2.10
CA GLU A 143 -11.89 -6.68 2.18
C GLU A 143 -12.92 -6.24 3.23
N LYS A 144 -12.47 -5.67 4.35
CA LYS A 144 -13.34 -5.34 5.48
C LYS A 144 -13.61 -3.83 5.59
N ILE A 145 -12.55 -3.03 5.61
CA ILE A 145 -12.64 -1.60 5.94
C ILE A 145 -13.12 -0.78 4.75
N SER A 146 -12.46 -0.92 3.59
CA SER A 146 -12.77 -0.14 2.38
C SER A 146 -14.21 -0.36 1.92
N LYS A 147 -14.69 -1.62 1.89
CA LYS A 147 -16.10 -1.90 1.53
C LYS A 147 -17.10 -1.21 2.47
N LYS A 148 -16.85 -1.21 3.78
CA LYS A 148 -17.69 -0.53 4.76
C LYS A 148 -17.62 0.99 4.59
N ALA A 149 -16.42 1.53 4.38
CA ALA A 149 -16.19 2.96 4.14
C ALA A 149 -16.91 3.47 2.88
N ILE A 150 -16.78 2.78 1.75
CA ILE A 150 -17.45 3.15 0.49
C ILE A 150 -18.97 3.15 0.67
N ARG A 151 -19.52 2.12 1.33
CA ARG A 151 -20.97 2.03 1.59
C ARG A 151 -21.46 3.20 2.46
N LEU A 152 -20.72 3.53 3.52
CA LEU A 152 -21.05 4.65 4.41
C LEU A 152 -20.97 5.99 3.65
N ALA A 153 -19.90 6.21 2.89
CA ALA A 153 -19.72 7.41 2.09
C ALA A 153 -20.85 7.59 1.07
N LYS A 154 -21.21 6.53 0.33
CA LYS A 154 -22.30 6.56 -0.65
C LYS A 154 -23.64 6.90 0.01
N HIS A 155 -23.96 6.28 1.14
CA HIS A 155 -25.20 6.56 1.86
C HIS A 155 -25.27 8.01 2.34
N GLU A 156 -24.17 8.52 2.90
CA GLU A 156 -24.09 9.88 3.42
C GLU A 156 -24.21 10.92 2.29
N ILE A 157 -23.49 10.72 1.17
CA ILE A 157 -23.58 11.59 -0.01
C ILE A 157 -25.04 11.66 -0.51
N ILE A 158 -25.72 10.52 -0.65
CA ILE A 158 -27.12 10.47 -1.10
C ILE A 158 -28.04 11.20 -0.13
N TYR A 159 -27.88 10.96 1.18
CA TYR A 159 -28.67 11.62 2.21
C TYR A 159 -28.52 13.14 2.16
N LEU A 160 -27.29 13.64 2.03
CA LEU A 160 -26.99 15.07 1.99
C LEU A 160 -27.48 15.74 0.71
N LEU A 161 -27.35 15.07 -0.44
CA LEU A 161 -27.89 15.56 -1.71
C LEU A 161 -29.42 15.73 -1.67
N ASN A 162 -30.13 14.84 -0.96
CA ASN A 162 -31.58 14.92 -0.81
C ASN A 162 -32.04 16.01 0.15
N LYS A 163 -31.17 16.46 1.06
CA LYS A 163 -31.54 17.41 2.13
C LYS A 163 -31.43 18.88 1.71
N CYS A 164 -30.87 19.19 0.54
CA CYS A 164 -30.75 20.56 -0.02
C CYS A 164 -30.11 21.60 0.93
N GLU A 165 -29.31 21.19 1.91
CA GLU A 165 -28.57 22.12 2.79
C GLU A 165 -27.25 22.49 2.11
N SER A 166 -27.17 23.71 1.58
CA SER A 166 -26.05 24.25 0.78
C SER A 166 -24.74 24.43 1.54
N SER A 167 -24.59 23.88 2.75
CA SER A 167 -23.42 24.09 3.61
C SER A 167 -22.96 22.85 4.37
N THR A 168 -23.38 21.64 4.01
CA THR A 168 -22.91 20.45 4.72
C THR A 168 -21.48 20.09 4.31
N ASP A 169 -20.58 20.00 5.28
CA ASP A 169 -19.21 19.50 5.06
C ASP A 169 -19.24 17.98 4.81
N ILE A 170 -19.52 17.61 3.56
CA ILE A 170 -19.58 16.22 3.11
C ILE A 170 -18.22 15.54 3.34
N LYS A 171 -17.12 16.25 3.05
CA LYS A 171 -15.75 15.75 3.20
C LYS A 171 -15.47 15.39 4.66
N GLY A 172 -15.72 16.33 5.59
CA GLY A 172 -15.53 16.10 7.02
C GLY A 172 -16.43 14.99 7.57
N THR A 173 -17.66 14.87 7.06
CA THR A 173 -18.57 13.80 7.46
C THR A 173 -18.06 12.42 7.02
N ILE A 174 -17.56 12.30 5.78
CA ILE A 174 -16.94 11.06 5.28
C ILE A 174 -15.70 10.71 6.09
N ILE A 175 -14.79 11.67 6.32
CA ILE A 175 -13.58 11.46 7.13
C ILE A 175 -13.96 10.98 8.54
N LYS A 176 -14.95 11.61 9.17
CA LYS A 176 -15.44 11.19 10.49
C LYS A 176 -15.95 9.75 10.48
N LYS A 177 -16.76 9.36 9.48
CA LYS A 177 -17.30 7.99 9.38
C LYS A 177 -16.22 6.93 9.14
N ILE A 178 -15.18 7.30 8.40
CA ILE A 178 -14.04 6.41 8.13
C ILE A 178 -13.19 6.24 9.38
N LYS A 179 -12.91 7.33 10.10
CA LYS A 179 -12.28 7.30 11.43
C LYS A 179 -13.05 6.40 12.39
N GLU A 180 -14.37 6.59 12.52
CA GLU A 180 -15.24 5.74 13.34
C GLU A 180 -15.17 4.26 12.94
N THR A 181 -15.06 3.96 11.64
CA THR A 181 -14.97 2.58 11.14
C THR A 181 -13.62 1.94 11.44
N ILE A 182 -12.52 2.67 11.27
CA ILE A 182 -11.18 2.17 11.56
C ILE A 182 -11.01 1.92 13.06
N LEU A 183 -11.49 2.83 13.89
CA LEU A 183 -11.37 2.78 15.36
C LEU A 183 -12.41 1.89 16.04
N GLU A 184 -13.26 1.20 15.28
CA GLU A 184 -14.21 0.25 15.84
C GLU A 184 -13.46 -0.96 16.43
N ASP A 185 -13.66 -1.22 17.73
CA ASP A 185 -12.89 -2.20 18.50
C ASP A 185 -12.88 -3.59 17.86
N ASP A 186 -14.00 -4.03 17.27
CA ASP A 186 -14.11 -5.30 16.56
C ASP A 186 -13.15 -5.38 15.35
N ASN A 187 -12.92 -4.28 14.65
CA ASN A 187 -11.99 -4.25 13.51
C ASN A 187 -10.55 -4.32 13.97
N LYS A 188 -10.22 -3.62 15.05
CA LYS A 188 -8.88 -3.67 15.65
C LYS A 188 -8.57 -5.07 16.19
N PHE A 189 -9.51 -5.66 16.92
CA PHE A 189 -9.38 -7.01 17.46
C PHE A 189 -9.22 -8.07 16.35
N ASP A 190 -10.00 -7.96 15.28
CA ASP A 190 -9.88 -8.89 14.15
C ASP A 190 -8.55 -8.76 13.40
N LEU A 191 -8.02 -7.54 13.25
CA LEU A 191 -6.70 -7.34 12.67
C LEU A 191 -5.61 -7.97 13.55
N VAL A 192 -5.66 -7.72 14.86
CA VAL A 192 -4.73 -8.31 15.84
C VAL A 192 -4.75 -9.83 15.76
N ASN A 193 -5.94 -10.44 15.78
CA ASN A 193 -6.09 -11.89 15.66
C ASN A 193 -5.56 -12.41 14.33
N SER A 194 -5.83 -11.71 13.23
CA SER A 194 -5.36 -12.10 11.90
C SER A 194 -3.83 -12.11 11.82
N ILE A 195 -3.19 -11.06 12.35
CA ILE A 195 -1.73 -10.96 12.41
C ILE A 195 -1.17 -12.05 13.33
N PHE A 196 -1.75 -12.22 14.52
CA PHE A 196 -1.30 -13.21 15.50
C PHE A 196 -1.34 -14.64 14.95
N ILE A 197 -2.47 -15.03 14.33
CA ILE A 197 -2.62 -16.34 13.68
C ILE A 197 -1.58 -16.48 12.56
N LYS A 198 -1.39 -15.44 11.75
CA LYS A 198 -0.44 -15.49 10.63
C LYS A 198 1.00 -15.66 11.13
N ILE A 199 1.41 -14.93 12.16
CA ILE A 199 2.71 -15.08 12.80
C ILE A 199 2.89 -16.50 13.33
N GLY A 200 1.89 -17.05 14.02
CA GLY A 200 1.93 -18.43 14.53
C GLY A 200 2.10 -19.47 13.42
N ASP A 201 1.38 -19.32 12.32
CA ASP A 201 1.49 -20.21 11.14
C ASP A 201 2.87 -20.14 10.49
N LEU A 202 3.39 -18.92 10.35
CA LEU A 202 4.68 -18.63 9.77
C LEU A 202 5.83 -19.24 10.59
N HIS A 203 5.74 -19.16 11.92
CA HIS A 203 6.66 -19.79 12.85
C HIS A 203 6.61 -21.33 12.74
N LYS A 204 5.40 -21.92 12.80
CA LYS A 204 5.19 -23.39 12.67
C LYS A 204 5.75 -23.96 11.37
N LYS A 205 5.66 -23.22 10.26
CA LYS A 205 6.13 -23.67 8.94
C LYS A 205 7.63 -23.48 8.70
N GLN A 206 8.35 -22.90 9.68
CA GLN A 206 9.77 -22.54 9.59
C GLN A 206 10.08 -21.72 8.33
N CYS A 207 9.18 -20.80 7.97
CA CYS A 207 9.28 -20.03 6.73
C CYS A 207 10.59 -19.22 6.65
N ILE A 208 11.05 -18.64 7.76
CA ILE A 208 12.36 -17.95 7.84
C ILE A 208 13.48 -18.88 7.36
N LYS A 209 13.59 -20.07 7.95
CA LYS A 209 14.67 -21.01 7.64
C LYS A 209 14.64 -21.42 6.17
N LYS A 210 13.45 -21.67 5.62
CA LYS A 210 13.28 -22.02 4.20
C LYS A 210 13.69 -20.89 3.26
N ASN A 211 13.34 -19.65 3.60
CA ASN A 211 13.69 -18.47 2.80
C ASN A 211 15.20 -18.22 2.86
N LEU A 212 15.80 -18.27 4.05
CA LEU A 212 17.24 -18.06 4.23
C LEU A 212 18.07 -19.19 3.59
N ALA A 213 17.60 -20.43 3.63
CA ALA A 213 18.30 -21.57 3.02
C ALA A 213 18.56 -21.38 1.52
N ALA A 214 17.69 -20.66 0.79
CA ALA A 214 17.91 -20.38 -0.63
C ALA A 214 19.10 -19.45 -0.90
N HIS A 215 19.53 -18.67 0.10
CA HIS A 215 20.62 -17.68 -0.04
C HIS A 215 21.95 -18.17 0.52
N PHE A 216 21.94 -19.24 1.30
CA PHE A 216 23.12 -19.76 1.99
C PHE A 216 23.44 -21.16 1.49
N TYR A 217 24.61 -21.32 0.86
CA TYR A 217 25.14 -22.66 0.58
C TYR A 217 25.31 -23.43 1.90
N GLU A 218 24.72 -24.62 1.99
CA GLU A 218 24.63 -25.52 3.15
C GLU A 218 25.96 -25.91 3.83
N LYS A 219 27.10 -25.35 3.43
CA LYS A 219 28.44 -25.77 3.89
C LYS A 219 28.94 -25.09 5.16
N LYS A 220 28.33 -24.01 5.64
CA LYS A 220 28.78 -23.29 6.85
C LYS A 220 27.84 -23.52 8.04
N ILE A 221 28.32 -24.26 9.04
CA ILE A 221 27.59 -24.53 10.30
C ILE A 221 27.17 -23.22 11.00
N SER A 222 28.00 -22.16 10.91
CA SER A 222 27.70 -20.85 11.49
C SER A 222 26.44 -20.19 10.93
N PHE A 223 26.11 -20.39 9.65
CA PHE A 223 24.91 -19.80 9.03
C PHE A 223 23.61 -20.44 9.51
N ALA A 224 23.64 -21.74 9.85
CA ALA A 224 22.52 -22.39 10.51
C ALA A 224 22.27 -21.75 11.89
N THR A 225 23.32 -21.56 12.69
CA THR A 225 23.25 -20.89 13.99
C THR A 225 22.74 -19.44 13.87
N PHE A 226 23.21 -18.69 12.87
CA PHE A 226 22.76 -17.31 12.65
C PHE A 226 21.29 -17.25 12.19
N SER A 227 20.85 -18.21 11.38
CA SER A 227 19.44 -18.33 10.97
C SER A 227 18.55 -18.63 12.18
N ASP A 228 18.99 -19.53 13.06
CA ASP A 228 18.27 -19.84 14.31
C ASP A 228 18.21 -18.63 15.24
N LEU A 229 19.33 -17.90 15.39
CA LEU A 229 19.39 -16.66 16.15
C LEU A 229 18.42 -15.60 15.58
N TYR A 230 18.30 -15.51 14.26
CA TYR A 230 17.37 -14.57 13.63
C TYR A 230 15.90 -14.99 13.85
N VAL A 231 15.59 -16.29 13.77
CA VAL A 231 14.25 -16.82 14.09
C VAL A 231 13.86 -16.48 15.52
N GLU A 232 14.77 -16.71 16.47
CA GLU A 232 14.58 -16.40 17.88
C GLU A 232 14.39 -14.90 18.08
N HIS A 233 15.26 -14.08 17.48
CA HIS A 233 15.15 -12.63 17.53
C HIS A 233 13.81 -12.11 17.02
N ILE A 234 13.33 -12.62 15.88
CA ILE A 234 12.01 -12.24 15.35
C ILE A 234 10.88 -12.69 16.29
N THR A 235 11.00 -13.87 16.91
CA THR A 235 10.00 -14.41 17.85
C THR A 235 9.90 -13.56 19.11
N GLU A 236 11.03 -13.16 19.68
CA GLU A 236 11.09 -12.26 20.83
C GLU A 236 10.47 -10.88 20.55
N ASN A 237 10.46 -10.46 19.28
CA ASN A 237 9.96 -9.15 18.86
C ASN A 237 8.55 -9.21 18.24
N TYR A 238 7.81 -10.31 18.39
CA TYR A 238 6.45 -10.41 17.83
C TYR A 238 5.48 -9.38 18.40
N GLU A 239 5.57 -9.10 19.71
CA GLU A 239 4.72 -8.08 20.33
C GLU A 239 5.01 -6.68 19.76
N TYR A 240 6.31 -6.35 19.57
CA TYR A 240 6.72 -5.11 18.91
C TYR A 240 6.23 -5.03 17.46
N ILE A 241 6.38 -6.10 16.68
CA ILE A 241 5.91 -6.14 15.28
C ILE A 241 4.40 -5.93 15.25
N LEU A 242 3.65 -6.66 16.09
CA LEU A 242 2.20 -6.56 16.20
C LEU A 242 1.78 -5.14 16.58
N SER A 243 2.41 -4.54 17.60
CA SER A 243 2.08 -3.19 18.04
C SER A 243 2.31 -2.18 16.91
N LYS A 244 3.40 -2.31 16.14
CA LYS A 244 3.65 -1.42 15.00
C LYS A 244 2.62 -1.58 13.89
N PHE A 245 2.16 -2.78 13.57
CA PHE A 245 1.08 -2.94 12.58
C PHE A 245 -0.26 -2.37 13.08
N VAL A 246 -0.54 -2.47 14.38
CA VAL A 246 -1.71 -1.81 15.00
C VAL A 246 -1.57 -0.29 14.93
N ASP A 247 -0.39 0.26 15.24
CA ASP A 247 -0.12 1.70 15.14
C ASP A 247 -0.32 2.18 13.70
N ILE A 248 0.15 1.42 12.70
CA ILE A 248 -0.08 1.75 11.28
C ILE A 248 -1.57 1.84 11.01
N PHE A 249 -2.35 0.87 11.49
CA PHE A 249 -3.78 0.78 11.24
C PHE A 249 -4.55 1.95 11.85
N ASP A 250 -4.29 2.24 13.13
CA ASP A 250 -4.93 3.33 13.86
C ASP A 250 -4.62 4.69 13.21
N ASN A 251 -3.41 4.83 12.67
CA ASN A 251 -2.98 6.06 12.00
C ASN A 251 -3.59 6.26 10.61
N LEU A 252 -4.15 5.23 9.95
CA LEU A 252 -4.83 5.41 8.66
C LEU A 252 -6.04 6.33 8.78
N GLY A 253 -6.70 6.33 9.94
CA GLY A 253 -7.80 7.24 10.21
C GLY A 253 -7.35 8.68 10.48
N GLN A 254 -6.10 8.93 10.85
CA GLN A 254 -5.65 10.27 11.24
C GLN A 254 -5.33 11.16 10.03
N ASP A 255 -4.79 10.57 8.96
CA ASP A 255 -4.47 11.25 7.71
C ASP A 255 -5.75 11.46 6.87
N GLU A 256 -6.06 12.72 6.55
CA GLU A 256 -7.23 13.08 5.76
C GLU A 256 -7.17 12.54 4.32
N GLU A 257 -6.00 12.53 3.68
CA GLU A 257 -5.83 12.01 2.32
C GLU A 257 -6.02 10.48 2.32
N CYS A 258 -5.48 9.80 3.33
CA CYS A 258 -5.75 8.38 3.55
C CYS A 258 -7.26 8.14 3.69
N CYS A 259 -7.95 8.90 4.55
CA CYS A 259 -9.39 8.81 4.74
C CYS A 259 -10.16 9.02 3.42
N ILE A 260 -9.82 10.04 2.64
CA ILE A 260 -10.52 10.30 1.37
C ILE A 260 -10.27 9.18 0.36
N SER A 261 -9.06 8.62 0.32
CA SER A 261 -8.72 7.51 -0.58
C SER A 261 -9.40 6.17 -0.28
N PHE A 262 -10.16 6.08 0.82
CA PHE A 262 -11.04 4.94 1.08
C PHE A 262 -12.38 5.02 0.33
N ALA A 263 -12.84 6.23 0.03
CA ALA A 263 -14.15 6.47 -0.58
C ALA A 263 -14.04 6.99 -2.01
N PHE A 264 -12.94 7.67 -2.34
CA PHE A 264 -12.69 8.24 -3.65
C PHE A 264 -11.38 7.71 -4.21
N ASP A 265 -11.41 7.39 -5.50
CA ASP A 265 -10.23 7.03 -6.28
C ASP A 265 -9.90 8.15 -7.27
N THR A 266 -8.64 8.18 -7.71
CA THR A 266 -8.24 9.02 -8.83
C THR A 266 -8.55 8.30 -10.14
N PHE A 267 -9.53 8.79 -10.88
CA PHE A 267 -9.90 8.33 -12.20
C PHE A 267 -9.48 9.37 -13.25
N LEU A 268 -8.48 9.05 -14.07
CA LEU A 268 -7.94 9.95 -15.11
C LEU A 268 -7.56 11.36 -14.62
N GLY A 269 -7.14 11.48 -13.36
CA GLY A 269 -6.77 12.74 -12.72
C GLY A 269 -7.89 13.43 -11.94
N GLU A 270 -9.12 12.94 -12.03
CA GLU A 270 -10.27 13.43 -11.26
C GLU A 270 -10.51 12.51 -10.06
N MET A 271 -10.85 13.07 -8.90
CA MET A 271 -11.26 12.26 -7.74
C MET A 271 -12.74 11.91 -7.87
N VAL A 272 -13.03 10.62 -8.03
CA VAL A 272 -14.38 10.09 -8.27
C VAL A 272 -14.68 9.05 -7.20
N LEU A 273 -15.94 8.96 -6.76
CA LEU A 273 -16.36 7.91 -5.82
C LEU A 273 -15.88 6.53 -6.33
N SER A 274 -15.22 5.73 -5.49
CA SER A 274 -14.55 4.47 -5.88
C SER A 274 -15.47 3.53 -6.67
N SER A 275 -16.71 3.34 -6.21
CA SER A 275 -17.68 2.49 -6.92
C SER A 275 -18.04 3.00 -8.32
N ILE A 276 -17.93 4.31 -8.56
CA ILE A 276 -18.14 4.90 -9.87
C ILE A 276 -16.89 4.74 -10.73
N SER A 277 -15.69 4.87 -10.15
CA SER A 277 -14.42 4.63 -10.83
C SER A 277 -14.35 3.20 -11.38
N GLU A 278 -14.68 2.19 -10.56
CA GLU A 278 -14.67 0.77 -10.96
C GLU A 278 -15.54 0.50 -12.21
N GLU A 279 -16.77 1.00 -12.20
CA GLU A 279 -17.71 0.84 -13.33
C GLU A 279 -17.25 1.60 -14.58
N LEU A 280 -16.67 2.79 -14.42
CA LEU A 280 -16.10 3.54 -15.54
C LEU A 280 -14.87 2.84 -16.13
N ASP A 281 -14.04 2.24 -15.29
CA ASP A 281 -12.88 1.45 -15.70
C ASP A 281 -13.33 0.23 -16.52
N ASP A 282 -14.37 -0.46 -16.09
CA ASP A 282 -14.95 -1.61 -16.81
C ASP A 282 -15.51 -1.20 -18.18
N ILE A 283 -16.17 -0.03 -18.26
CA ILE A 283 -16.66 0.54 -19.53
C ILE A 283 -15.48 0.82 -20.46
N ILE A 284 -14.44 1.50 -19.98
CA ILE A 284 -13.24 1.81 -20.77
C ILE A 284 -12.59 0.51 -21.25
N PHE A 285 -12.33 -0.44 -20.34
CA PHE A 285 -11.69 -1.72 -20.64
C PHE A 285 -12.45 -2.50 -21.72
N THR A 286 -13.77 -2.54 -21.61
CA THR A 286 -14.63 -3.23 -22.59
C THR A 286 -14.53 -2.58 -23.97
N VAL A 287 -14.63 -1.25 -24.05
CA VAL A 287 -14.54 -0.53 -25.32
C VAL A 287 -13.14 -0.63 -25.91
N GLU A 288 -12.11 -0.50 -25.09
CA GLU A 288 -10.71 -0.63 -25.49
C GLU A 288 -10.45 -1.99 -26.14
N ASN A 289 -10.85 -3.09 -25.49
CA ASN A 289 -10.63 -4.43 -26.01
C ASN A 289 -11.36 -4.67 -27.33
N ASN A 290 -12.63 -4.25 -27.42
CA ASN A 290 -13.40 -4.35 -28.66
C ASN A 290 -12.76 -3.53 -29.78
N SER A 291 -12.29 -2.32 -29.46
CA SER A 291 -11.64 -1.43 -30.42
C SER A 291 -10.31 -2.02 -30.89
N LYS A 292 -9.49 -2.59 -30.00
CA LYS A 292 -8.25 -3.28 -30.35
C LYS A 292 -8.51 -4.48 -31.27
N MET A 293 -9.53 -5.28 -31.00
CA MET A 293 -9.90 -6.40 -31.86
C MET A 293 -10.33 -5.92 -33.26
N GLY A 294 -11.23 -4.95 -33.35
CA GLY A 294 -11.66 -4.38 -34.63
C GLY A 294 -10.51 -3.74 -35.41
N LEU A 295 -9.57 -3.08 -34.73
CA LEU A 295 -8.38 -2.51 -35.35
C LEU A 295 -7.46 -3.57 -35.96
N ARG A 296 -7.30 -4.72 -35.27
CA ARG A 296 -6.53 -5.88 -35.79
C ARG A 296 -7.19 -6.48 -37.04
N GLU A 297 -8.52 -6.53 -37.09
CA GLU A 297 -9.25 -7.00 -38.26
C GLU A 297 -9.12 -6.05 -39.45
N LEU A 298 -9.30 -4.74 -39.25
CA LEU A 298 -9.07 -3.73 -40.28
C LEU A 298 -7.65 -3.81 -40.85
N ARG A 299 -6.67 -4.11 -40.00
CA ARG A 299 -5.28 -4.31 -40.40
C ARG A 299 -5.08 -5.58 -41.24
N ARG A 300 -5.72 -6.70 -40.89
CA ARG A 300 -5.69 -7.93 -41.70
C ARG A 300 -6.25 -7.71 -43.11
N ASN A 301 -7.23 -6.81 -43.22
CA ASN A 301 -7.90 -6.50 -44.48
C ASN A 301 -7.18 -5.43 -45.33
N ASN A 302 -5.96 -5.02 -44.97
CA ASN A 302 -5.17 -3.96 -45.66
C ASN A 302 -5.97 -2.66 -45.88
N THR A 303 -6.78 -2.29 -44.89
CA THR A 303 -7.67 -1.12 -45.01
C THR A 303 -6.89 0.19 -45.04
N THR A 304 -7.38 1.19 -45.78
CA THR A 304 -6.65 2.46 -45.96
C THR A 304 -6.56 3.28 -44.65
N PRO A 305 -5.55 4.16 -44.51
CA PRO A 305 -5.39 5.01 -43.32
C PRO A 305 -6.60 5.91 -43.00
N ARG A 306 -7.45 6.20 -44.00
CA ARG A 306 -8.69 6.95 -43.79
C ARG A 306 -9.69 6.14 -42.95
N HIS A 307 -9.92 4.89 -43.31
CA HIS A 307 -10.83 4.00 -42.57
C HIS A 307 -10.34 3.73 -41.15
N VAL A 308 -9.03 3.67 -40.93
CA VAL A 308 -8.45 3.54 -39.58
C VAL A 308 -8.79 4.76 -38.72
N ARG A 309 -8.67 5.98 -39.26
CA ARG A 309 -9.05 7.21 -38.56
C ARG A 309 -10.56 7.27 -38.28
N ASP A 310 -11.38 6.87 -39.25
CA ASP A 310 -12.84 6.82 -39.09
C ASP A 310 -13.23 5.80 -38.00
N PHE A 311 -12.55 4.65 -37.94
CA PHE A 311 -12.76 3.64 -36.89
C PHE A 311 -12.36 4.15 -35.50
N ILE A 312 -11.22 4.83 -35.36
CA ILE A 312 -10.81 5.43 -34.08
C ILE A 312 -11.84 6.47 -33.64
N LYS A 313 -12.35 7.29 -34.56
CA LYS A 313 -13.41 8.26 -34.27
C LYS A 313 -14.68 7.57 -33.77
N GLN A 314 -15.15 6.53 -34.46
CA GLN A 314 -16.34 5.74 -34.03
C GLN A 314 -16.13 5.10 -32.66
N SER A 315 -14.94 4.58 -32.38
CA SER A 315 -14.61 3.97 -31.08
C SER A 315 -14.69 4.98 -29.94
N LYS A 316 -14.23 6.23 -30.17
CA LYS A 316 -14.36 7.34 -29.21
C LYS A 316 -15.81 7.76 -28.99
N GLU A 317 -16.61 7.80 -30.05
CA GLU A 317 -18.05 8.12 -29.97
C GLU A 317 -18.81 7.04 -29.16
N GLN A 318 -18.51 5.75 -29.40
CA GLN A 318 -19.07 4.64 -28.61
C GLN A 318 -18.69 4.71 -27.13
N LEU A 319 -17.43 5.08 -26.82
CA LEU A 319 -16.99 5.27 -25.44
C LEU A 319 -17.77 6.39 -24.74
N GLU A 320 -17.91 7.52 -25.43
CA GLU A 320 -18.66 8.68 -24.93
C GLU A 320 -20.13 8.32 -24.67
N GLU A 321 -20.79 7.62 -25.59
CA GLU A 321 -22.18 7.17 -25.44
C GLU A 321 -22.35 6.29 -24.19
N LYS A 322 -21.48 5.29 -23.99
CA LYS A 322 -21.57 4.38 -22.84
C LYS A 322 -21.33 5.08 -21.51
N ILE A 323 -20.34 5.98 -21.44
CA ILE A 323 -20.07 6.75 -20.21
C ILE A 323 -21.26 7.69 -19.93
N MET A 324 -21.80 8.37 -20.94
CA MET A 324 -22.97 9.24 -20.81
C MET A 324 -24.20 8.47 -20.30
N GLU A 325 -24.47 7.29 -20.88
CA GLU A 325 -25.58 6.42 -20.48
C GLU A 325 -25.45 6.00 -19.01
N TYR A 326 -24.27 5.55 -18.62
CA TYR A 326 -23.98 5.14 -17.24
C TYR A 326 -24.17 6.29 -16.25
N MET A 327 -23.60 7.45 -16.54
CA MET A 327 -23.68 8.63 -15.67
C MET A 327 -25.11 9.16 -15.55
N THR A 328 -25.89 9.12 -16.63
CA THR A 328 -27.30 9.55 -16.63
C THR A 328 -28.16 8.64 -15.76
N LYS A 329 -27.87 7.32 -15.75
CA LYS A 329 -28.56 6.33 -14.92
C LYS A 329 -28.16 6.40 -13.43
N ASN A 330 -27.03 7.04 -13.11
CA ASN A 330 -26.47 7.08 -11.76
C ASN A 330 -26.44 8.51 -11.18
N PRO A 331 -27.54 8.99 -10.59
CA PRO A 331 -27.60 10.34 -10.01
C PRO A 331 -26.68 10.54 -8.80
N SER A 332 -26.16 9.45 -8.22
CA SER A 332 -25.14 9.47 -7.15
C SER A 332 -23.71 9.50 -7.68
N ALA A 333 -23.49 9.71 -8.98
CA ALA A 333 -22.16 9.94 -9.51
C ALA A 333 -21.62 11.24 -8.91
N SER A 334 -20.62 11.12 -8.03
CA SER A 334 -20.05 12.25 -7.31
C SER A 334 -18.54 12.32 -7.55
N VAL A 335 -18.05 13.56 -7.63
CA VAL A 335 -16.63 13.88 -7.79
C VAL A 335 -16.20 14.89 -6.74
N ILE A 336 -14.91 14.96 -6.43
CA ILE A 336 -14.32 16.04 -5.64
C ILE A 336 -13.73 17.06 -6.62
N GLU A 337 -14.31 18.26 -6.67
CA GLU A 337 -13.79 19.41 -7.42
C GLU A 337 -13.50 20.54 -6.40
N ASP A 338 -12.28 21.07 -6.40
CA ASP A 338 -11.84 22.13 -5.48
C ASP A 338 -12.11 21.84 -3.98
N ASN A 339 -11.89 20.59 -3.55
CA ASN A 339 -12.19 20.07 -2.21
C ASN A 339 -13.68 20.00 -1.83
N ILE A 340 -14.59 20.21 -2.79
CA ILE A 340 -16.03 20.11 -2.61
C ILE A 340 -16.55 18.86 -3.32
N ILE A 341 -17.34 18.06 -2.61
CA ILE A 341 -18.02 16.91 -3.22
C ILE A 341 -19.25 17.42 -3.97
N ILE A 342 -19.26 17.24 -5.29
CA ILE A 342 -20.35 17.67 -6.17
C ILE A 342 -20.90 16.49 -6.95
N VAL A 343 -22.14 16.62 -7.42
CA VAL A 343 -22.69 15.68 -8.41
C VAL A 343 -21.92 15.86 -9.72
N CYS A 344 -21.48 14.75 -10.31
CA CYS A 344 -20.79 14.73 -11.59
C CYS A 344 -21.72 15.24 -12.71
N ARG A 345 -21.62 16.52 -13.04
CA ARG A 345 -22.42 17.20 -14.08
C ARG A 345 -21.60 18.32 -14.70
N GLY A 346 -21.94 18.70 -15.92
CA GLY A 346 -21.36 19.87 -16.57
C GLY A 346 -19.85 19.75 -16.80
N SER A 347 -19.05 20.52 -16.08
CA SER A 347 -17.58 20.62 -16.24
C SER A 347 -16.86 19.30 -15.93
N SER A 348 -17.15 18.69 -14.79
CA SER A 348 -16.50 17.44 -14.35
C SER A 348 -16.78 16.27 -15.30
N MET A 349 -18.03 16.15 -15.76
CA MET A 349 -18.41 15.15 -16.76
C MET A 349 -17.65 15.35 -18.09
N LYS A 350 -17.52 16.60 -18.55
CA LYS A 350 -16.75 16.92 -19.76
C LYS A 350 -15.26 16.55 -19.61
N LYS A 351 -14.67 16.77 -18.43
CA LYS A 351 -13.27 16.37 -18.14
C LYS A 351 -13.13 14.85 -18.23
N ILE A 352 -13.98 14.09 -17.55
CA ILE A 352 -14.00 12.62 -17.60
C ILE A 352 -14.08 12.15 -19.06
N LEU A 353 -15.08 12.60 -19.83
CA LEU A 353 -15.25 12.20 -21.23
C LEU A 353 -14.06 12.57 -22.10
N TYR A 354 -13.50 13.77 -21.93
CA TYR A 354 -12.34 14.23 -22.68
C TYR A 354 -11.12 13.32 -22.41
N TYR A 355 -10.80 13.05 -21.15
CA TYR A 355 -9.66 12.23 -20.79
C TYR A 355 -9.87 10.76 -21.16
N SER A 356 -11.09 10.21 -21.03
CA SER A 356 -11.39 8.83 -21.45
C SER A 356 -11.21 8.65 -22.96
N LYS A 357 -11.68 9.60 -23.78
CA LYS A 357 -11.47 9.59 -25.23
C LYS A 357 -10.00 9.70 -25.60
N LYS A 358 -9.26 10.60 -24.93
CA LYS A 358 -7.83 10.80 -25.14
C LYS A 358 -7.00 9.57 -24.75
N TYR A 359 -7.39 8.90 -23.66
CA TYR A 359 -6.82 7.61 -23.24
C TYR A 359 -6.99 6.56 -24.35
N LEU A 360 -8.23 6.35 -24.81
CA LEU A 360 -8.53 5.36 -25.83
C LEU A 360 -7.78 5.63 -27.15
N GLU A 361 -7.76 6.88 -27.61
CA GLU A 361 -7.02 7.29 -28.81
C GLU A 361 -5.56 6.89 -28.74
N LYS A 362 -4.90 7.22 -27.63
CA LYS A 362 -3.50 6.93 -27.41
C LYS A 362 -3.22 5.42 -27.42
N ILE A 363 -4.07 4.64 -26.75
CA ILE A 363 -3.92 3.17 -26.71
C ILE A 363 -4.06 2.56 -28.12
N LEU A 364 -5.00 3.04 -28.93
CA LEU A 364 -5.19 2.55 -30.30
C LEU A 364 -4.05 2.98 -31.23
N GLU A 365 -3.53 4.19 -31.08
CA GLU A 365 -2.34 4.66 -31.81
C GLU A 365 -1.08 3.83 -31.47
N GLU A 366 -0.93 3.43 -30.20
CA GLU A 366 0.15 2.55 -29.77
C GLU A 366 -0.01 1.13 -30.35
N GLU A 367 -1.22 0.57 -30.41
CA GLU A 367 -1.50 -0.72 -31.05
C GLU A 367 -1.21 -0.70 -32.57
N LEU A 368 -1.35 0.46 -33.21
CA LEU A 368 -0.91 0.66 -34.60
C LEU A 368 0.61 0.73 -34.72
N SER A 369 1.28 1.33 -33.73
CA SER A 369 2.72 1.62 -33.74
C SER A 369 3.58 0.46 -33.23
N SER A 370 3.02 -0.52 -32.52
CA SER A 370 3.71 -1.71 -31.97
C SER A 370 4.29 -2.67 -33.02
N LYS A 371 4.41 -2.23 -34.28
CA LYS A 371 5.01 -2.95 -35.41
C LYS A 371 6.46 -2.51 -35.71
N TYR A 372 7.09 -1.69 -34.87
CA TYR A 372 8.50 -1.31 -35.06
C TYR A 372 9.49 -2.05 -34.14
N TYR A 373 9.07 -3.13 -33.51
CA TYR A 373 9.94 -4.08 -32.81
C TYR A 373 9.59 -5.53 -33.15
#